data_AF-A0A1N7QPR3-F1
#
_entry.id   AF-A0A1N7QPR3-F1
#
_cell.length_a   1.000
_cell.length_b   1.000
_cell.length_c   1.000
_cell.angle_alpha   90.00
_cell.angle_beta   90.00
_cell.angle_gamma   90.00
#
_symmetry.space_group_name_H-M   'P 1'
#
loop_
_entity.id
_entity.type
_entity.pdbx_description
1 polymer ?
#
loop_
_entity_poly.entity_id
_entity_poly.type
_entity_poly.pdbx_seq_one_letter_code
_entity_poly.pdbx_strand_id
1 'polypeptide(L)'
;MTQTFTSASPDRIVEMISAAKQRLVFVAPALTRTAAAALAARMEDLPALSLTIILDADPEVYRMGYGEMDALETIRFAAARASFRLREQPGVRIGLIVSDDRTLIYSPAPMNIEAGSTSDDKPNALLLGAEVADLLAEKTGATTVDTGASEAEIGGGSLSVERVAQVQADLKQSPPLPVDLTRRLNVFMSRVQYVELKAKGYQLSKRRAELPPEFVGLASADLRDRVTGRIRTPMDGIGKLPVTIDISGKEEKLNVDEAFLQKERQEIEKILTHVMPKRGRVILRKDRESFDHQIKRFEAIIAAYQTALAEQLQKARANFRKSFVDEFLVRWKANPPARYSRRIGPPAEDDLRQGIEDLADQLFEGIVKLDGPDVNVVYKEIALEDLRDEEFLNTLREVMKKGGVSEKELSRLFQRGTAVAEKGSFNIGGDSA
;
A
#
# COMPACT_ATOMS: atom_id res chain seq x y z
N MET A 1 41.15 -27.05 11.89
CA MET A 1 39.95 -27.25 12.73
C MET A 1 38.75 -26.94 11.86
N THR A 2 37.83 -27.89 11.70
CA THR A 2 36.60 -27.68 10.92
C THR A 2 35.67 -26.76 11.72
N GLN A 3 35.34 -25.59 11.18
CA GLN A 3 34.45 -24.63 11.86
C GLN A 3 33.01 -25.19 11.87
N THR A 4 32.41 -25.33 13.04
CA THR A 4 31.05 -25.86 13.20
C THR A 4 29.98 -24.89 12.70
N PHE A 5 30.15 -23.60 12.96
CA PHE A 5 29.30 -22.54 12.40
C PHE A 5 29.87 -22.10 11.05
N THR A 6 29.04 -22.08 10.01
CA THR A 6 29.47 -21.74 8.65
C THR A 6 28.35 -21.04 7.88
N SER A 7 28.64 -20.63 6.65
CA SER A 7 27.67 -20.07 5.72
C SER A 7 27.22 -21.12 4.69
N ALA A 8 25.90 -21.20 4.45
CA ALA A 8 25.34 -21.97 3.34
C ALA A 8 25.30 -21.11 2.07
N SER A 9 26.49 -20.73 1.60
CA SER A 9 26.62 -20.03 0.32
C SER A 9 26.27 -20.96 -0.85
N PRO A 10 25.87 -20.42 -2.03
CA PRO A 10 25.63 -21.24 -3.21
C PRO A 10 26.81 -22.16 -3.56
N ASP A 11 28.04 -21.65 -3.46
CA ASP A 11 29.26 -22.41 -3.74
C ASP A 11 29.46 -23.56 -2.73
N ARG A 12 29.20 -23.30 -1.45
CA ARG A 12 29.32 -24.31 -0.39
C ARG A 12 28.29 -25.41 -0.53
N ILE A 13 27.06 -25.06 -0.90
CA ILE A 13 25.99 -26.02 -1.21
C ILE A 13 26.40 -26.91 -2.37
N VAL A 14 26.89 -26.32 -3.48
CA VAL A 14 27.37 -27.07 -4.65
C VAL A 14 28.56 -27.95 -4.29
N GLU A 15 29.54 -27.44 -3.54
CA GLU A 15 30.70 -28.22 -3.05
C GLU A 15 30.25 -29.44 -2.24
N MET A 16 29.30 -29.27 -1.31
CA MET A 16 28.75 -30.37 -0.52
C MET A 16 28.06 -31.43 -1.38
N ILE A 17 27.28 -31.00 -2.38
CA ILE A 17 26.60 -31.90 -3.33
C ILE A 17 27.63 -32.68 -4.17
N SER A 18 28.61 -31.99 -4.74
CA SER A 18 29.61 -32.59 -5.64
C SER A 18 30.58 -33.52 -4.93
N ALA A 19 30.83 -33.31 -3.63
CA ALA A 19 31.77 -34.11 -2.86
C ALA A 19 31.25 -35.50 -2.42
N ALA A 20 29.93 -35.72 -2.48
CA ALA A 20 29.30 -36.96 -1.98
C ALA A 20 29.71 -38.17 -2.83
N LYS A 21 30.21 -39.24 -2.20
CA LYS A 21 30.69 -40.45 -2.91
C LYS A 21 29.76 -41.65 -2.74
N GLN A 22 29.16 -41.81 -1.57
CA GLN A 22 28.34 -42.96 -1.20
C GLN A 22 26.90 -42.56 -0.92
N ARG A 23 26.68 -41.42 -0.23
CA ARG A 23 25.36 -40.99 0.20
C ARG A 23 25.19 -39.49 0.04
N LEU A 24 24.07 -39.09 -0.57
CA LEU A 24 23.64 -37.72 -0.69
C LEU A 24 22.16 -37.58 -0.32
N VAL A 25 21.88 -36.85 0.76
CA VAL A 25 20.51 -36.43 1.12
C VAL A 25 20.42 -34.92 0.96
N PHE A 26 19.42 -34.45 0.23
CA PHE A 26 19.12 -33.04 0.06
C PHE A 26 17.67 -32.76 0.46
N VAL A 27 17.48 -31.88 1.44
CA VAL A 27 16.17 -31.43 1.89
C VAL A 27 16.17 -29.90 1.88
N ALA A 28 15.21 -29.28 1.20
CA ALA A 28 15.05 -27.83 1.21
C ALA A 28 13.61 -27.43 0.86
N PRO A 29 13.17 -26.22 1.24
CA PRO A 29 11.91 -25.66 0.76
C PRO A 29 11.84 -25.65 -0.77
N ALA A 30 12.87 -25.11 -1.44
CA ALA A 30 12.96 -25.06 -2.89
C ALA A 30 14.42 -25.04 -3.34
N LEU A 31 14.63 -25.10 -4.67
CA LEU A 31 15.95 -25.15 -5.29
C LEU A 31 16.30 -23.84 -5.99
N THR A 32 17.57 -23.46 -5.89
CA THR A 32 18.22 -22.51 -6.80
C THR A 32 18.69 -23.23 -8.07
N ARG A 33 18.88 -22.52 -9.19
CA ARG A 33 19.41 -23.10 -10.44
C ARG A 33 20.74 -23.84 -10.26
N THR A 34 21.68 -23.29 -9.49
CA THR A 34 22.99 -23.91 -9.25
C THR A 34 22.88 -25.23 -8.48
N ALA A 35 22.11 -25.25 -7.38
CA ALA A 35 21.85 -26.46 -6.62
C ALA A 35 21.12 -27.53 -7.45
N ALA A 36 20.12 -27.14 -8.25
CA ALA A 36 19.40 -28.07 -9.13
C ALA A 36 20.32 -28.69 -10.19
N ALA A 37 21.20 -27.90 -10.81
CA ALA A 37 22.17 -28.40 -11.77
C ALA A 37 23.18 -29.37 -11.12
N ALA A 38 23.68 -29.05 -9.92
CA ALA A 38 24.59 -29.92 -9.19
C ALA A 38 23.93 -31.26 -8.81
N LEU A 39 22.68 -31.23 -8.31
CA LEU A 39 21.92 -32.45 -7.99
C LEU A 39 21.62 -33.28 -9.23
N ALA A 40 21.25 -32.64 -10.34
CA ALA A 40 21.00 -33.31 -11.61
C ALA A 40 22.24 -34.07 -12.11
N ALA A 41 23.43 -33.47 -11.98
CA ALA A 41 24.68 -34.14 -12.33
C ALA A 41 24.95 -35.39 -11.47
N ARG A 42 24.61 -35.35 -10.17
CA ARG A 42 24.78 -36.50 -9.27
C ARG A 42 23.83 -37.67 -9.55
N MET A 43 22.80 -37.47 -10.37
CA MET A 43 21.92 -38.56 -10.81
C MET A 43 22.60 -39.51 -11.81
N GLU A 44 23.67 -39.07 -12.48
CA GLU A 44 24.45 -39.93 -13.39
C GLU A 44 25.27 -40.99 -12.63
N ASP A 45 25.53 -40.78 -11.33
CA ASP A 45 26.26 -41.72 -10.48
C ASP A 45 25.36 -42.82 -9.90
N LEU A 46 24.07 -42.87 -10.26
CA LEU A 46 23.16 -43.92 -9.82
C LEU A 46 23.48 -45.25 -10.54
N PRO A 47 23.41 -46.41 -9.84
CA PRO A 47 23.00 -46.60 -8.45
C PRO A 47 24.17 -46.57 -7.43
N ALA A 48 25.39 -46.23 -7.85
CA ALA A 48 26.55 -46.25 -6.97
C ALA A 48 26.46 -45.21 -5.83
N LEU A 49 25.77 -44.09 -6.10
CA LEU A 49 25.43 -43.08 -5.10
C LEU A 49 24.01 -43.32 -4.56
N SER A 50 23.84 -43.39 -3.24
CA SER A 50 22.52 -43.33 -2.61
C SER A 50 22.04 -41.88 -2.58
N LEU A 51 21.10 -41.52 -3.46
CA LEU A 51 20.55 -40.17 -3.59
C LEU A 51 19.15 -40.07 -3.01
N THR A 52 18.88 -39.04 -2.21
CA THR A 52 17.54 -38.68 -1.72
C THR A 52 17.33 -37.18 -1.86
N ILE A 53 16.24 -36.76 -2.49
CA ILE A 53 15.87 -35.34 -2.67
C ILE A 53 14.44 -35.14 -2.19
N ILE A 54 14.26 -34.28 -1.18
CA ILE A 54 12.97 -33.93 -0.57
C ILE A 54 12.76 -32.42 -0.72
N LEU A 55 11.64 -32.01 -1.32
CA LEU A 55 11.29 -30.60 -1.56
C LEU A 55 9.90 -30.26 -1.01
N ASP A 56 9.64 -28.97 -0.78
CA ASP A 56 8.28 -28.47 -0.54
C ASP A 56 7.66 -28.07 -1.88
N ALA A 57 6.63 -28.79 -2.33
CA ALA A 57 5.96 -28.51 -3.60
C ALA A 57 4.76 -27.55 -3.41
N ASP A 58 5.00 -26.46 -2.69
CA ASP A 58 4.06 -25.35 -2.52
C ASP A 58 4.50 -24.14 -3.37
N PRO A 59 3.65 -23.63 -4.29
CA PRO A 59 3.94 -22.42 -5.05
C PRO A 59 4.30 -21.21 -4.19
N GLU A 60 3.75 -21.11 -2.97
CA GLU A 60 4.03 -19.99 -2.05
C GLU A 60 5.50 -19.95 -1.63
N VAL A 61 6.18 -21.10 -1.58
CA VAL A 61 7.61 -21.16 -1.27
C VAL A 61 8.46 -20.43 -2.33
N TYR A 62 8.08 -20.56 -3.60
CA TYR A 62 8.72 -19.82 -4.70
C TYR A 62 8.35 -18.33 -4.66
N ARG A 63 7.10 -17.99 -4.30
CA ARG A 63 6.66 -16.59 -4.13
C ARG A 63 7.34 -15.89 -2.95
N MET A 64 7.70 -16.63 -1.90
CA MET A 64 8.51 -16.13 -0.79
C MET A 64 9.99 -15.95 -1.17
N GLY A 65 10.43 -16.48 -2.32
CA GLY A 65 11.78 -16.34 -2.82
C GLY A 65 12.75 -17.40 -2.31
N TYR A 66 12.28 -18.59 -1.91
CA TYR A 66 13.15 -19.68 -1.49
C TYR A 66 13.78 -20.46 -2.64
N GLY A 67 13.30 -20.29 -3.88
CA GLY A 67 13.84 -20.98 -5.04
C GLY A 67 13.33 -20.43 -6.36
N GLU A 68 13.77 -21.03 -7.45
CA GLU A 68 13.52 -20.59 -8.82
C GLU A 68 12.70 -21.63 -9.59
N MET A 69 11.75 -21.18 -10.40
CA MET A 69 10.87 -22.07 -11.18
C MET A 69 11.68 -22.96 -12.15
N ASP A 70 12.66 -22.38 -12.85
CA ASP A 70 13.54 -23.11 -13.78
C ASP A 70 14.32 -24.25 -13.09
N ALA A 71 14.62 -24.10 -11.78
CA ALA A 71 15.34 -25.10 -11.01
C ALA A 71 14.47 -26.36 -10.79
N LEU A 72 13.16 -26.17 -10.55
CA LEU A 72 12.21 -27.28 -10.43
C LEU A 72 12.05 -28.03 -11.78
N GLU A 73 12.03 -27.30 -12.89
CA GLU A 73 11.99 -27.90 -14.23
C GLU A 73 13.25 -28.73 -14.52
N THR A 74 14.42 -28.16 -14.20
CA THR A 74 15.72 -28.79 -14.40
C THR A 74 15.83 -30.11 -13.63
N ILE A 75 15.52 -30.10 -12.34
CA ILE A 75 15.65 -31.31 -11.51
C ILE A 75 14.63 -32.38 -11.90
N ARG A 76 13.41 -31.99 -12.30
CA ARG A 76 12.39 -32.93 -12.78
C ARG A 76 12.83 -33.63 -14.06
N PHE A 77 13.36 -32.88 -15.03
CA PHE A 77 13.81 -33.47 -16.28
C PHE A 77 14.94 -34.47 -16.05
N ALA A 78 15.90 -34.12 -15.19
CA ALA A 78 16.97 -35.02 -14.78
C ALA A 78 16.42 -36.27 -14.07
N ALA A 79 15.49 -36.09 -13.13
CA ALA A 79 14.89 -37.19 -12.38
C ALA A 79 14.14 -38.16 -13.30
N ALA A 80 13.36 -37.65 -14.26
CA ALA A 80 12.67 -38.48 -15.23
C ALA A 80 13.64 -39.30 -16.11
N ARG A 81 14.75 -38.68 -16.57
CA ARG A 81 15.77 -39.36 -17.37
C ARG A 81 16.49 -40.46 -16.60
N ALA A 82 16.76 -40.22 -15.31
CA ALA A 82 17.43 -41.17 -14.42
C ALA A 82 16.48 -42.20 -13.79
N SER A 83 15.18 -42.17 -14.10
CA SER A 83 14.14 -42.94 -13.39
C SER A 83 14.21 -42.76 -11.86
N PHE A 84 14.59 -41.56 -11.43
CA PHE A 84 14.75 -41.20 -10.04
C PHE A 84 13.46 -40.61 -9.45
N ARG A 85 13.14 -41.01 -8.21
CA ARG A 85 11.94 -40.55 -7.51
C ARG A 85 12.23 -39.32 -6.66
N LEU A 86 11.66 -38.17 -7.04
CA LEU A 86 11.62 -36.99 -6.18
C LEU A 86 10.59 -37.16 -5.06
N ARG A 87 10.90 -36.63 -3.88
CA ARG A 87 10.06 -36.73 -2.68
C ARG A 87 9.54 -35.36 -2.26
N GLU A 88 8.39 -35.34 -1.62
CA GLU A 88 7.72 -34.13 -1.17
C GLU A 88 7.54 -34.13 0.35
N GLN A 89 7.82 -32.99 0.98
CA GLN A 89 7.46 -32.72 2.35
C GLN A 89 6.90 -31.29 2.45
N PRO A 90 5.57 -31.12 2.60
CA PRO A 90 4.98 -29.81 2.79
C PRO A 90 5.48 -29.13 4.07
N GLY A 91 5.76 -27.83 3.98
CA GLY A 91 6.11 -26.99 5.13
C GLY A 91 7.57 -27.06 5.58
N VAL A 92 8.47 -27.71 4.84
CA VAL A 92 9.91 -27.70 5.14
C VAL A 92 10.46 -26.29 4.97
N ARG A 93 11.05 -25.73 6.04
CA ARG A 93 11.67 -24.40 6.03
C ARG A 93 13.14 -24.39 6.44
N ILE A 94 13.72 -25.58 6.58
CA ILE A 94 15.15 -25.77 6.82
C ILE A 94 15.80 -26.35 5.56
N GLY A 95 17.09 -26.09 5.42
CA GLY A 95 17.95 -26.77 4.47
C GLY A 95 18.78 -27.83 5.17
N LEU A 96 18.87 -29.02 4.60
CA LEU A 96 19.69 -30.13 5.09
C LEU A 96 20.40 -30.78 3.91
N ILE A 97 21.72 -30.92 4.01
CA ILE A 97 22.55 -31.66 3.07
C ILE A 97 23.38 -32.67 3.84
N VAL A 98 23.15 -33.96 3.62
CA VAL A 98 24.03 -35.03 4.09
C VAL A 98 24.88 -35.49 2.91
N SER A 99 26.19 -35.35 3.02
CA SER A 99 27.19 -35.74 2.02
C SER A 99 28.17 -36.67 2.70
N ASP A 100 27.94 -37.97 2.55
CA ASP A 100 28.61 -39.06 3.27
C ASP A 100 28.54 -38.85 4.80
N ASP A 101 29.67 -38.50 5.42
CA ASP A 101 29.86 -38.28 6.86
C ASP A 101 29.73 -36.81 7.28
N ARG A 102 29.35 -35.92 6.35
CA ARG A 102 29.21 -34.48 6.60
C ARG A 102 27.75 -34.06 6.47
N THR A 103 27.26 -33.34 7.46
CA THR A 103 25.91 -32.79 7.46
C THR A 103 25.97 -31.27 7.51
N LEU A 104 25.34 -30.59 6.56
CA LEU A 104 25.08 -29.15 6.59
C LEU A 104 23.60 -28.92 6.89
N ILE A 105 23.30 -28.29 8.03
CA ILE A 105 21.95 -27.81 8.37
C ILE A 105 21.97 -26.30 8.24
N TYR A 106 21.02 -25.71 7.52
CA TYR A 106 21.00 -24.26 7.31
C TYR A 106 19.58 -23.69 7.32
N SER A 107 19.49 -22.38 7.57
CA SER A 107 18.26 -21.61 7.38
C SER A 107 18.29 -20.95 6.00
N PRO A 108 17.51 -21.43 5.01
CA PRO A 108 17.42 -20.79 3.71
C PRO A 108 16.93 -19.34 3.87
N ALA A 109 17.64 -18.39 3.27
CA ALA A 109 17.22 -16.99 3.28
C ALA A 109 16.25 -16.75 2.10
N PRO A 110 15.03 -16.24 2.35
CA PRO A 110 14.12 -15.85 1.27
C PRO A 110 14.75 -14.68 0.48
N MET A 111 15.04 -14.91 -0.79
CA MET A 111 15.77 -13.96 -1.64
C MET A 111 15.05 -12.62 -1.74
N ASN A 112 13.71 -12.61 -1.64
CA ASN A 112 12.87 -11.41 -1.68
C ASN A 112 13.10 -10.43 -0.51
N ILE A 113 13.74 -10.90 0.57
CA ILE A 113 13.96 -10.14 1.79
C ILE A 113 15.45 -9.87 1.98
N GLU A 114 16.30 -10.90 1.87
CA GLU A 114 17.74 -10.82 2.14
C GLU A 114 18.55 -11.47 1.02
N ALA A 115 19.73 -10.91 0.72
CA ALA A 115 20.72 -11.63 -0.07
C ALA A 115 21.29 -12.76 0.80
N GLY A 116 21.31 -14.00 0.28
CA GLY A 116 21.84 -15.14 1.03
C GLY A 116 23.25 -14.91 1.59
N SER A 117 23.62 -15.63 2.65
CA SER A 117 24.93 -15.46 3.28
C SER A 117 26.06 -15.87 2.33
N THR A 118 27.01 -14.97 2.11
CA THR A 118 28.21 -15.18 1.26
C THR A 118 29.52 -15.12 2.05
N SER A 119 29.44 -15.01 3.39
CA SER A 119 30.60 -14.82 4.27
C SER A 119 30.44 -15.64 5.54
N ASP A 120 31.52 -16.29 5.95
CA ASP A 120 31.59 -17.07 7.19
C ASP A 120 31.50 -16.21 8.45
N ASP A 121 31.63 -14.88 8.35
CA ASP A 121 31.41 -13.93 9.45
C ASP A 121 29.91 -13.73 9.77
N LYS A 122 29.02 -14.27 8.92
CA LYS A 122 27.56 -14.25 9.10
C LYS A 122 27.01 -15.67 8.94
N PRO A 123 27.26 -16.56 9.91
CA PRO A 123 26.86 -17.96 9.80
C PRO A 123 25.34 -18.10 9.80
N ASN A 124 24.82 -18.87 8.85
CA ASN A 124 23.42 -19.30 8.80
C ASN A 124 23.30 -20.83 8.75
N ALA A 125 24.40 -21.55 9.00
CA ALA A 125 24.50 -22.98 8.89
C ALA A 125 25.39 -23.62 9.96
N LEU A 126 25.12 -24.91 10.22
CA LEU A 126 25.89 -25.80 11.07
C LEU A 126 26.46 -26.94 10.23
N LEU A 127 27.77 -27.18 10.34
CA LEU A 127 28.46 -28.32 9.75
C LEU A 127 28.77 -29.35 10.83
N LEU A 128 28.16 -30.54 10.71
CA LEU A 128 28.19 -31.63 11.68
C LEU A 128 28.81 -32.90 11.06
N GLY A 129 29.32 -33.79 11.92
CA GLY A 129 30.03 -35.01 11.52
C GLY A 129 29.16 -36.26 11.39
N ALA A 130 29.82 -37.43 11.34
CA ALA A 130 29.24 -38.72 10.95
C ALA A 130 28.04 -39.18 11.81
N GLU A 131 28.13 -39.05 13.14
CA GLU A 131 27.05 -39.52 14.05
C GLU A 131 25.70 -38.87 13.74
N VAL A 132 25.71 -37.59 13.36
CA VAL A 132 24.50 -36.86 12.98
C VAL A 132 24.07 -37.22 11.54
N ALA A 133 25.03 -37.47 10.66
CA ALA A 133 24.76 -37.86 9.27
C ALA A 133 23.98 -39.17 9.19
N ASP A 134 24.34 -40.17 9.99
CA ASP A 134 23.66 -41.46 10.00
C ASP A 134 22.23 -41.38 10.56
N LEU A 135 22.06 -40.67 11.69
CA LEU A 135 20.74 -40.42 12.26
C LEU A 135 19.80 -39.75 11.24
N LEU A 136 20.26 -38.69 10.58
CA LEU A 136 19.43 -37.95 9.63
C LEU A 136 19.18 -38.71 8.34
N ALA A 137 20.14 -39.52 7.88
CA ALA A 137 19.93 -40.41 6.74
C ALA A 137 18.81 -41.41 7.01
N GLU A 138 18.79 -42.02 8.20
CA GLU A 138 17.70 -42.92 8.63
C GLU A 138 16.35 -42.18 8.64
N LYS A 139 16.27 -41.02 9.31
CA LYS A 139 15.01 -40.27 9.43
C LYS A 139 14.49 -39.70 8.12
N THR A 140 15.35 -39.52 7.13
CA THR A 140 14.97 -39.11 5.77
C THR A 140 14.71 -40.30 4.85
N GLY A 141 14.89 -41.54 5.29
CA GLY A 141 14.69 -42.74 4.48
C GLY A 141 15.78 -42.98 3.43
N ALA A 142 16.95 -42.36 3.59
CA ALA A 142 18.12 -42.54 2.73
C ALA A 142 18.93 -43.79 3.16
N THR A 143 18.26 -44.94 3.19
CA THR A 143 18.85 -46.24 3.53
C THR A 143 19.18 -47.02 2.26
N THR A 144 20.18 -47.90 2.32
CA THR A 144 20.63 -48.74 1.18
C THR A 144 19.62 -49.81 0.75
N VAL A 145 18.48 -49.93 1.42
CA VAL A 145 17.42 -50.92 1.16
C VAL A 145 16.16 -50.19 0.71
N ASP A 146 15.56 -50.66 -0.39
CA ASP A 146 14.46 -50.08 -1.19
C ASP A 146 13.10 -49.95 -0.44
N THR A 147 13.09 -50.15 0.87
CA THR A 147 11.93 -50.00 1.77
C THR A 147 11.85 -48.64 2.46
N GLY A 148 12.91 -47.81 2.36
CA GLY A 148 13.15 -46.63 3.21
C GLY A 148 12.15 -45.47 3.14
N ALA A 149 11.24 -45.43 2.16
CA ALA A 149 10.25 -44.35 2.08
C ALA A 149 9.11 -44.47 3.13
N SER A 150 8.80 -45.69 3.59
CA SER A 150 7.66 -45.95 4.50
C SER A 150 7.97 -45.68 5.98
N GLU A 151 9.25 -45.65 6.37
CA GLU A 151 9.69 -45.43 7.76
C GLU A 151 10.31 -44.05 7.97
N ALA A 152 10.40 -43.23 6.91
CA ALA A 152 10.94 -41.88 6.98
C ALA A 152 10.00 -40.93 7.75
N GLU A 153 10.58 -40.10 8.63
CA GLU A 153 9.84 -39.06 9.37
C GLU A 153 9.45 -37.89 8.47
N ILE A 154 10.26 -37.60 7.44
CA ILE A 154 9.99 -36.57 6.44
C ILE A 154 10.18 -37.09 5.01
N GLY A 155 9.44 -36.50 4.08
CA GLY A 155 9.53 -36.84 2.66
C GLY A 155 8.84 -38.16 2.30
N GLY A 156 7.96 -38.71 3.13
CA GLY A 156 7.24 -39.95 2.82
C GLY A 156 6.40 -39.88 1.53
N GLY A 157 6.03 -38.67 1.10
CA GLY A 157 5.28 -38.42 -0.13
C GLY A 157 6.16 -38.49 -1.39
N SER A 158 5.61 -39.01 -2.49
CA SER A 158 6.21 -38.91 -3.82
C SER A 158 5.80 -37.58 -4.45
N LEU A 159 6.76 -36.81 -4.95
CA LEU A 159 6.46 -35.61 -5.75
C LEU A 159 5.98 -36.04 -7.14
N SER A 160 4.67 -36.11 -7.34
CA SER A 160 4.07 -36.65 -8.57
C SER A 160 4.20 -35.69 -9.76
N VAL A 161 4.11 -36.23 -10.97
CA VAL A 161 4.14 -35.43 -12.21
C VAL A 161 2.96 -34.45 -12.25
N GLU A 162 1.78 -34.91 -11.82
CA GLU A 162 0.56 -34.11 -11.73
C GLU A 162 0.73 -32.97 -10.72
N ARG A 163 1.33 -33.25 -9.56
CA ARG A 163 1.57 -32.23 -8.52
C ARG A 163 2.51 -31.14 -9.04
N VAL A 164 3.60 -31.51 -9.70
CA VAL A 164 4.52 -30.52 -10.30
C VAL A 164 3.81 -29.72 -11.40
N ALA A 165 2.98 -30.36 -12.23
CA ALA A 165 2.23 -29.66 -13.27
C ALA A 165 1.24 -28.64 -12.66
N GLN A 166 0.60 -28.97 -11.54
CA GLN A 166 -0.25 -28.03 -10.78
C GLN A 166 0.55 -26.85 -10.26
N VAL A 167 1.70 -27.10 -9.61
CA VAL A 167 2.58 -26.04 -9.08
C VAL A 167 3.05 -25.12 -10.21
N GLN A 168 3.44 -25.68 -11.35
CA GLN A 168 3.88 -24.91 -12.51
C GLN A 168 2.75 -24.10 -13.14
N ALA A 169 1.54 -24.65 -13.25
CA ALA A 169 0.39 -23.91 -13.75
C ALA A 169 0.04 -22.73 -12.84
N ASP A 170 0.07 -22.94 -11.52
CA ASP A 170 -0.18 -21.92 -10.52
C ASP A 170 0.88 -20.80 -10.56
N LEU A 171 2.17 -21.16 -10.64
CA LEU A 171 3.26 -20.19 -10.79
C LEU A 171 3.21 -19.46 -12.14
N LYS A 172 2.70 -20.07 -13.21
CA LYS A 172 2.49 -19.38 -14.49
C LYS A 172 1.31 -18.41 -14.43
N GLN A 173 0.24 -18.76 -13.72
CA GLN A 173 -0.93 -17.91 -13.54
C GLN A 173 -0.66 -16.75 -12.57
N SER A 174 0.15 -16.98 -11.54
CA SER A 174 0.49 -16.02 -10.49
C SER A 174 1.99 -16.09 -10.18
N PRO A 175 2.83 -15.46 -11.03
CA PRO A 175 4.27 -15.57 -10.93
C PRO A 175 4.85 -14.87 -9.69
N PRO A 176 5.94 -15.40 -9.10
CA PRO A 176 6.70 -14.70 -8.09
C PRO A 176 7.14 -13.31 -8.56
N LEU A 177 7.10 -12.34 -7.65
CA LEU A 177 7.60 -11.01 -7.94
C LEU A 177 9.13 -11.05 -8.11
N PRO A 178 9.72 -10.22 -9.00
CA PRO A 178 11.16 -10.12 -9.11
C PRO A 178 11.81 -9.75 -7.78
N VAL A 179 12.78 -10.57 -7.35
CA VAL A 179 13.46 -10.46 -6.06
C VAL A 179 13.97 -9.05 -5.78
N ASP A 180 14.70 -8.47 -6.73
CA ASP A 180 15.31 -7.14 -6.55
C ASP A 180 14.28 -6.02 -6.40
N LEU A 181 13.16 -6.12 -7.13
CA LEU A 181 12.09 -5.13 -7.03
C LEU A 181 11.32 -5.29 -5.71
N THR A 182 11.08 -6.51 -5.27
CA THR A 182 10.40 -6.81 -3.99
C THR A 182 11.21 -6.31 -2.80
N ARG A 183 12.52 -6.54 -2.81
CA ARG A 183 13.42 -6.04 -1.76
C ARG A 183 13.44 -4.51 -1.71
N ARG A 184 13.51 -3.85 -2.88
CA ARG A 184 13.41 -2.39 -2.97
C ARG A 184 12.05 -1.88 -2.49
N LEU A 185 10.97 -2.55 -2.88
CA LEU A 185 9.62 -2.19 -2.49
C LEU A 185 9.44 -2.22 -0.98
N ASN A 186 9.86 -3.30 -0.31
CA ASN A 186 9.79 -3.42 1.15
C ASN A 186 10.55 -2.28 1.85
N VAL A 187 11.71 -1.94 1.32
CA VAL A 187 12.53 -0.84 1.84
C VAL A 187 11.83 0.51 1.65
N PHE A 188 11.28 0.81 0.46
CA PHE A 188 10.57 2.06 0.21
C PHE A 188 9.26 2.15 0.98
N MET A 189 8.48 1.07 1.04
CA MET A 189 7.25 0.97 1.84
C MET A 189 7.53 1.29 3.31
N SER A 190 8.67 0.91 3.87
CA SER A 190 9.03 1.26 5.25
C SER A 190 9.33 2.75 5.48
N ARG A 191 9.59 3.52 4.42
CA ARG A 191 10.05 4.91 4.51
C ARG A 191 9.04 5.92 3.97
N VAL A 192 8.28 5.57 2.95
CA VAL A 192 7.44 6.50 2.17
C VAL A 192 6.09 5.89 1.86
N GLN A 193 5.06 6.71 1.86
CA GLN A 193 3.69 6.37 1.44
C GLN A 193 3.08 7.55 0.68
N TYR A 194 2.17 7.28 -0.24
CA TYR A 194 1.33 8.32 -0.83
C TYR A 194 0.30 8.82 0.17
N VAL A 195 -0.07 10.09 0.06
CA VAL A 195 -1.10 10.73 0.89
C VAL A 195 -1.98 11.62 0.05
N GLU A 196 -3.30 11.47 0.21
CA GLU A 196 -4.31 12.33 -0.38
C GLU A 196 -5.14 12.96 0.73
N LEU A 197 -5.08 14.29 0.83
CA LEU A 197 -5.92 15.09 1.72
C LEU A 197 -7.07 15.70 0.92
N LYS A 198 -8.30 15.39 1.30
CA LYS A 198 -9.52 16.02 0.80
C LYS A 198 -10.19 16.73 1.95
N ALA A 199 -10.49 18.00 1.78
CA ALA A 199 -11.23 18.79 2.75
C ALA A 199 -12.36 19.53 2.01
N LYS A 200 -13.59 19.33 2.46
CA LYS A 200 -14.83 19.91 1.93
C LYS A 200 -15.64 20.57 3.05
N GLY A 201 -16.74 21.24 2.68
CA GLY A 201 -17.69 21.80 3.64
C GLY A 201 -17.34 23.17 4.22
N TYR A 202 -16.19 23.76 3.86
CA TYR A 202 -15.76 25.06 4.38
C TYR A 202 -15.68 26.20 3.34
N GLN A 203 -16.01 25.95 2.07
CA GLN A 203 -16.03 26.96 0.99
C GLN A 203 -17.47 27.27 0.56
N LEU A 204 -18.09 28.27 1.20
CA LEU A 204 -19.47 28.72 0.92
C LEU A 204 -19.52 29.87 -0.08
N SER A 205 -18.44 30.64 -0.21
CA SER A 205 -18.28 31.75 -1.17
C SER A 205 -18.54 31.39 -2.64
N LYS A 206 -18.55 30.10 -3.00
CA LYS A 206 -18.69 29.61 -4.38
C LYS A 206 -20.10 29.18 -4.78
N ARG A 207 -21.11 29.24 -3.89
CA ARG A 207 -22.49 28.79 -4.18
C ARG A 207 -23.38 29.97 -4.63
N ARG A 208 -24.19 29.76 -5.67
CA ARG A 208 -25.18 30.72 -6.21
C ARG A 208 -26.58 30.10 -6.17
N ALA A 209 -27.62 30.90 -5.94
CA ALA A 209 -29.01 30.48 -6.10
C ALA A 209 -29.74 31.33 -7.14
N GLU A 210 -30.78 30.76 -7.73
CA GLU A 210 -31.67 31.42 -8.69
C GLU A 210 -32.96 31.90 -8.00
N LEU A 211 -33.48 33.06 -8.44
CA LEU A 211 -34.73 33.64 -7.94
C LEU A 211 -35.95 32.87 -8.52
N PRO A 212 -36.92 32.42 -7.71
CA PRO A 212 -38.18 31.85 -8.18
C PRO A 212 -39.03 32.85 -8.98
N PRO A 213 -39.84 32.37 -9.94
CA PRO A 213 -40.59 33.22 -10.87
C PRO A 213 -41.60 34.18 -10.22
N GLU A 214 -42.14 33.83 -9.05
CA GLU A 214 -43.16 34.60 -8.31
C GLU A 214 -42.66 35.98 -7.85
N PHE A 215 -41.34 36.21 -7.89
CA PHE A 215 -40.67 37.41 -7.37
C PHE A 215 -40.00 38.29 -8.43
N VAL A 216 -40.16 37.95 -9.72
CA VAL A 216 -39.57 38.68 -10.87
C VAL A 216 -40.07 40.15 -10.97
N GLY A 217 -41.09 40.52 -10.19
CA GLY A 217 -41.64 41.88 -10.09
C GLY A 217 -41.28 42.68 -8.84
N LEU A 218 -40.20 42.37 -8.12
CA LEU A 218 -39.67 43.12 -6.95
C LEU A 218 -39.62 44.65 -7.20
N ALA A 219 -39.98 45.53 -6.26
CA ALA A 219 -39.96 46.98 -6.52
C ALA A 219 -38.60 47.63 -6.23
N SER A 220 -37.84 47.10 -5.27
CA SER A 220 -36.53 47.63 -4.91
C SER A 220 -35.41 47.01 -5.75
N ALA A 221 -34.52 47.85 -6.30
CA ALA A 221 -33.31 47.40 -6.98
C ALA A 221 -32.40 46.62 -6.02
N ASP A 222 -32.39 46.97 -4.73
CA ASP A 222 -31.56 46.33 -3.69
C ASP A 222 -31.98 44.88 -3.41
N LEU A 223 -33.29 44.56 -3.28
CA LEU A 223 -33.69 43.14 -3.18
C LEU A 223 -33.55 42.39 -4.50
N ARG A 224 -33.77 43.03 -5.65
CA ARG A 224 -33.46 42.38 -6.94
C ARG A 224 -31.99 42.00 -7.02
N ASP A 225 -31.08 42.88 -6.63
CA ASP A 225 -29.63 42.62 -6.67
C ASP A 225 -29.19 41.58 -5.62
N ARG A 226 -29.84 41.55 -4.45
CA ARG A 226 -29.65 40.53 -3.38
C ARG A 226 -30.11 39.13 -3.80
N VAL A 227 -31.09 39.03 -4.70
CA VAL A 227 -31.69 37.73 -5.05
C VAL A 227 -31.41 37.26 -6.49
N THR A 228 -31.05 38.16 -7.42
CA THR A 228 -30.68 37.81 -8.82
C THR A 228 -29.18 37.63 -9.06
N GLY A 229 -28.34 37.73 -8.01
CA GLY A 229 -26.97 37.23 -8.06
C GLY A 229 -25.85 38.26 -8.27
N ARG A 230 -25.99 39.48 -7.77
CA ARG A 230 -24.83 40.42 -7.67
C ARG A 230 -24.51 40.90 -6.27
N ILE A 231 -25.41 40.76 -5.31
CA ILE A 231 -25.09 40.97 -3.91
C ILE A 231 -24.93 39.59 -3.27
N ARG A 232 -23.66 39.21 -3.08
CA ARG A 232 -23.16 38.76 -1.79
C ARG A 232 -23.91 37.55 -1.25
N THR A 233 -23.28 36.37 -1.27
CA THR A 233 -23.61 35.31 -0.31
C THR A 233 -23.93 35.96 1.05
N PRO A 234 -24.85 35.45 1.89
CA PRO A 234 -25.11 35.98 3.24
C PRO A 234 -23.87 36.11 4.16
N MET A 235 -22.70 35.76 3.61
CA MET A 235 -21.32 35.86 4.06
C MET A 235 -20.63 37.21 3.83
N ASP A 236 -21.07 38.07 2.91
CA ASP A 236 -20.30 39.29 2.58
C ASP A 236 -20.52 40.35 3.69
N GLY A 237 -19.66 40.27 4.70
CA GLY A 237 -19.80 40.94 6.00
C GLY A 237 -19.54 40.01 7.20
N ILE A 238 -19.62 38.69 6.98
CA ILE A 238 -19.09 37.68 7.91
C ILE A 238 -17.57 37.72 7.77
N GLY A 239 -16.95 38.61 8.53
CA GLY A 239 -15.50 38.68 8.66
C GLY A 239 -14.94 37.43 9.34
N LYS A 240 -13.75 37.57 9.91
CA LYS A 240 -13.14 36.47 10.66
C LYS A 240 -14.00 36.09 11.86
N LEU A 241 -14.31 34.81 11.99
CA LEU A 241 -15.07 34.28 13.11
C LEU A 241 -14.13 33.90 14.25
N PRO A 242 -14.37 34.38 15.48
CA PRO A 242 -13.63 33.89 16.64
C PRO A 242 -14.07 32.45 16.92
N VAL A 243 -13.10 31.54 16.93
CA VAL A 243 -13.28 30.11 17.13
C VAL A 243 -12.36 29.68 18.26
N THR A 244 -12.87 28.88 19.19
CA THR A 244 -12.05 28.24 20.22
C THR A 244 -12.06 26.74 19.98
N ILE A 245 -10.87 26.14 19.93
CA ILE A 245 -10.70 24.70 19.81
C ILE A 245 -9.90 24.21 21.02
N ASP A 246 -10.18 22.98 21.45
CA ASP A 246 -9.33 22.26 22.40
C ASP A 246 -8.70 21.07 21.68
N ILE A 247 -7.38 21.02 21.68
CA ILE A 247 -6.62 19.89 21.16
C ILE A 247 -5.69 19.42 22.26
N SER A 248 -5.93 18.20 22.74
CA SER A 248 -5.10 17.55 23.75
C SER A 248 -4.96 18.37 25.05
N GLY A 249 -6.05 19.04 25.47
CA GLY A 249 -6.10 19.83 26.71
C GLY A 249 -5.49 21.23 26.59
N LYS A 250 -5.32 21.73 25.37
CA LYS A 250 -4.83 23.09 25.09
C LYS A 250 -5.87 23.84 24.30
N GLU A 251 -6.40 24.89 24.91
CA GLU A 251 -7.31 25.82 24.24
C GLU A 251 -6.53 26.75 23.31
N GLU A 252 -6.99 26.84 22.06
CA GLU A 252 -6.49 27.75 21.05
C GLU A 252 -7.63 28.65 20.55
N LYS A 253 -7.42 29.97 20.63
CA LYS A 253 -8.38 30.98 20.17
C LYS A 253 -7.91 31.54 18.83
N LEU A 254 -8.71 31.33 17.80
CA LEU A 254 -8.38 31.65 16.42
C LEU A 254 -9.44 32.57 15.81
N ASN A 255 -9.01 33.40 14.87
CA ASN A 255 -9.91 34.20 14.03
C ASN A 255 -9.90 33.60 12.62
N VAL A 256 -10.92 32.81 12.30
CA VAL A 256 -10.95 31.90 11.15
C VAL A 256 -11.87 32.44 10.07
N ASP A 257 -11.38 32.41 8.83
CA ASP A 257 -12.13 32.62 7.60
C ASP A 257 -11.75 31.53 6.57
N GLU A 258 -12.40 31.53 5.40
CA GLU A 258 -12.10 30.53 4.36
C GLU A 258 -10.63 30.60 3.87
N ALA A 259 -10.04 31.80 3.85
CA ALA A 259 -8.67 32.02 3.42
C ALA A 259 -7.65 31.45 4.43
N PHE A 260 -7.93 31.59 5.72
CA PHE A 260 -7.17 30.95 6.80
C PHE A 260 -7.20 29.44 6.66
N LEU A 261 -8.39 28.83 6.48
CA LEU A 261 -8.51 27.37 6.32
C LEU A 261 -7.76 26.87 5.08
N GLN A 262 -7.82 27.61 3.97
CA GLN A 262 -7.06 27.29 2.78
C GLN A 262 -5.55 27.39 3.00
N LYS A 263 -5.08 28.43 3.70
CA LYS A 263 -3.66 28.62 4.03
C LYS A 263 -3.16 27.53 4.98
N GLU A 264 -3.95 27.21 6.01
CA GLU A 264 -3.61 26.18 7.00
C GLU A 264 -3.42 24.82 6.31
N ARG A 265 -4.38 24.43 5.47
CA ARG A 265 -4.27 23.22 4.65
C ARG A 265 -3.00 23.22 3.79
N GLN A 266 -2.71 24.34 3.12
CA GLN A 266 -1.54 24.46 2.25
C GLN A 266 -0.23 24.35 3.03
N GLU A 267 -0.15 24.92 4.23
CA GLU A 267 1.03 24.81 5.08
C GLU A 267 1.22 23.37 5.60
N ILE A 268 0.16 22.69 6.03
CA ILE A 268 0.22 21.26 6.41
C ILE A 268 0.77 20.43 5.24
N GLU A 269 0.18 20.60 4.05
CA GLU A 269 0.65 19.89 2.85
C GLU A 269 2.11 20.26 2.53
N LYS A 270 2.49 21.53 2.59
CA LYS A 270 3.83 22.01 2.23
C LYS A 270 4.93 21.51 3.18
N ILE A 271 4.67 21.47 4.48
CA ILE A 271 5.66 21.12 5.50
C ILE A 271 5.85 19.61 5.60
N LEU A 272 4.76 18.84 5.56
CA LEU A 272 4.77 17.43 5.93
C LEU A 272 4.61 16.47 4.74
N THR A 273 4.39 17.00 3.54
CA THR A 273 4.23 16.17 2.34
C THR A 273 4.97 16.76 1.16
N HIS A 274 5.26 15.92 0.17
CA HIS A 274 6.07 16.29 -0.99
C HIS A 274 5.33 15.97 -2.29
N VAL A 275 5.41 16.88 -3.25
CA VAL A 275 4.77 16.70 -4.57
C VAL A 275 5.52 15.67 -5.39
N MET A 276 4.80 14.70 -5.92
CA MET A 276 5.25 13.77 -6.96
C MET A 276 4.61 14.16 -8.29
N PRO A 277 5.39 14.60 -9.29
CA PRO A 277 4.87 14.96 -10.60
C PRO A 277 3.95 13.87 -11.17
N LYS A 278 2.76 14.27 -11.63
CA LYS A 278 1.73 13.40 -12.23
C LYS A 278 1.16 12.29 -11.31
N ARG A 279 1.63 12.17 -10.06
CA ARG A 279 1.31 11.04 -9.15
C ARG A 279 0.75 11.47 -7.79
N GLY A 280 0.67 12.78 -7.54
CA GLY A 280 0.05 13.33 -6.32
C GLY A 280 1.09 13.74 -5.28
N ARG A 281 0.93 13.30 -4.03
CA ARG A 281 1.80 13.68 -2.92
C ARG A 281 2.23 12.46 -2.11
N VAL A 282 3.44 12.51 -1.58
CA VAL A 282 4.01 11.49 -0.69
C VAL A 282 4.38 12.10 0.65
N ILE A 283 4.38 11.27 1.68
CA ILE A 283 4.81 11.61 3.04
C ILE A 283 5.83 10.57 3.49
N LEU A 284 6.83 11.02 4.24
CA LEU A 284 7.75 10.11 4.91
C LEU A 284 7.06 9.52 6.14
N ARG A 285 7.21 8.22 6.37
CA ARG A 285 6.54 7.53 7.50
C ARG A 285 6.87 8.14 8.85
N LYS A 286 8.09 8.67 9.02
CA LYS A 286 8.51 9.36 10.25
C LYS A 286 7.70 10.63 10.55
N ASP A 287 7.15 11.29 9.53
CA ASP A 287 6.41 12.55 9.64
C ASP A 287 4.90 12.31 9.77
N ARG A 288 4.46 11.05 9.67
CA ARG A 288 3.05 10.64 9.68
C ARG A 288 2.35 11.04 10.97
N GLU A 289 2.97 10.78 12.13
CA GLU A 289 2.35 11.10 13.42
C GLU A 289 2.11 12.61 13.58
N SER A 290 3.08 13.42 13.14
CA SER A 290 2.95 14.88 13.11
C SER A 290 1.84 15.32 12.15
N PHE A 291 1.74 14.69 10.97
CA PHE A 291 0.69 14.97 10.00
C PHE A 291 -0.70 14.62 10.54
N ASP A 292 -0.89 13.43 11.10
CA ASP A 292 -2.15 13.00 11.70
C ASP A 292 -2.57 13.95 12.84
N HIS A 293 -1.62 14.44 13.64
CA HIS A 293 -1.90 15.45 14.67
C HIS A 293 -2.36 16.79 14.06
N GLN A 294 -1.67 17.27 13.01
CA GLN A 294 -2.06 18.52 12.32
C GLN A 294 -3.42 18.40 11.62
N ILE A 295 -3.75 17.23 11.06
CA ILE A 295 -5.06 16.98 10.46
C ILE A 295 -6.17 17.00 11.52
N LYS A 296 -5.97 16.34 12.67
CA LYS A 296 -6.94 16.42 13.79
C LYS A 296 -7.15 17.86 14.26
N ARG A 297 -6.07 18.64 14.32
CA ARG A 297 -6.16 20.07 14.62
C ARG A 297 -6.98 20.80 13.57
N PHE A 298 -6.70 20.56 12.30
CA PHE A 298 -7.41 21.18 11.18
C PHE A 298 -8.91 20.81 11.15
N GLU A 299 -9.24 19.55 11.43
CA GLU A 299 -10.62 19.07 11.59
C GLU A 299 -11.36 19.81 12.70
N ALA A 300 -10.74 19.97 13.87
CA ALA A 300 -11.31 20.72 14.99
C ALA A 300 -11.56 22.20 14.62
N ILE A 301 -10.62 22.83 13.89
CA ILE A 301 -10.79 24.20 13.40
C ILE A 301 -11.99 24.29 12.44
N ILE A 302 -12.13 23.36 11.49
CA ILE A 302 -13.24 23.37 10.54
C ILE A 302 -14.57 23.16 11.27
N ALA A 303 -14.66 22.20 12.19
CA ALA A 303 -15.89 21.92 12.92
C ALA A 303 -16.35 23.12 13.76
N ALA A 304 -15.41 23.78 14.45
CA ALA A 304 -15.71 24.93 15.28
C ALA A 304 -16.01 26.18 14.43
N TYR A 305 -15.34 26.35 13.27
CA TYR A 305 -15.69 27.36 12.27
C TYR A 305 -17.11 27.16 11.72
N GLN A 306 -17.48 25.93 11.35
CA GLN A 306 -18.83 25.62 10.85
C GLN A 306 -19.91 25.88 11.89
N THR A 307 -19.64 25.61 13.17
CA THR A 307 -20.56 25.90 14.27
C THR A 307 -20.78 27.41 14.42
N ALA A 308 -19.69 28.18 14.52
CA ALA A 308 -19.76 29.64 14.59
C ALA A 308 -20.44 30.24 13.35
N LEU A 309 -20.20 29.63 12.19
CA LEU A 309 -20.79 30.06 10.94
C LEU A 309 -22.29 29.76 10.87
N ALA A 310 -22.72 28.58 11.33
CA ALA A 310 -24.13 28.23 11.41
C ALA A 310 -24.90 29.24 12.27
N GLU A 311 -24.34 29.67 13.41
CA GLU A 311 -24.95 30.70 14.25
C GLU A 311 -25.09 32.06 13.53
N GLN A 312 -24.06 32.49 12.80
CA GLN A 312 -24.12 33.73 12.03
C GLN A 312 -25.11 33.64 10.86
N LEU A 313 -25.18 32.48 10.21
CA LEU A 313 -26.15 32.21 9.15
C LEU A 313 -27.59 32.21 9.69
N GLN A 314 -27.83 31.70 10.90
CA GLN A 314 -29.15 31.80 11.54
C GLN A 314 -29.54 33.26 11.82
N LYS A 315 -28.60 34.10 12.29
CA LYS A 315 -28.84 35.54 12.45
C LYS A 315 -29.12 36.22 11.11
N ALA A 316 -28.35 35.87 10.07
CA ALA A 316 -28.56 36.37 8.72
C ALA A 316 -29.93 35.94 8.16
N ARG A 317 -30.36 34.69 8.41
CA ARG A 317 -31.68 34.16 8.05
C ARG A 317 -32.80 34.97 8.72
N ALA A 318 -32.70 35.22 10.02
CA ALA A 318 -33.69 36.01 10.75
C ALA A 318 -33.81 37.44 10.20
N ASN A 319 -32.67 38.10 9.92
CA ASN A 319 -32.65 39.44 9.32
C ASN A 319 -33.21 39.44 7.90
N PHE A 320 -32.85 38.43 7.09
CA PHE A 320 -33.38 38.25 5.74
C PHE A 320 -34.91 38.09 5.77
N ARG A 321 -35.41 37.17 6.60
CA ARG A 321 -36.85 36.95 6.84
C ARG A 321 -37.57 38.24 7.20
N LYS A 322 -37.04 39.00 8.15
CA LYS A 322 -37.62 40.30 8.54
C LYS A 322 -37.68 41.28 7.37
N SER A 323 -36.57 41.45 6.62
CA SER A 323 -36.55 42.36 5.47
C SER A 323 -37.51 41.94 4.36
N PHE A 324 -37.68 40.62 4.15
CA PHE A 324 -38.59 40.07 3.17
C PHE A 324 -40.05 40.30 3.58
N VAL A 325 -40.39 40.09 4.85
CA VAL A 325 -41.72 40.39 5.40
C VAL A 325 -42.02 41.89 5.28
N ASP A 326 -41.10 42.76 5.69
CA ASP A 326 -41.30 44.22 5.67
C ASP A 326 -41.59 44.74 4.25
N GLU A 327 -40.94 44.19 3.22
CA GLU A 327 -41.17 44.61 1.82
C GLU A 327 -42.44 44.00 1.21
N PHE A 328 -42.69 42.71 1.43
CA PHE A 328 -43.76 42.00 0.70
C PHE A 328 -45.11 41.98 1.39
N LEU A 329 -45.17 42.20 2.72
CA LEU A 329 -46.42 42.11 3.47
C LEU A 329 -47.45 43.15 2.99
N VAL A 330 -47.02 44.39 2.73
CA VAL A 330 -47.91 45.45 2.21
C VAL A 330 -48.45 45.08 0.83
N ARG A 331 -47.61 44.52 -0.03
CA ARG A 331 -47.99 44.09 -1.38
C ARG A 331 -48.95 42.91 -1.37
N TRP A 332 -48.72 41.92 -0.50
CA TRP A 332 -49.58 40.75 -0.39
C TRP A 332 -50.92 41.06 0.27
N LYS A 333 -50.98 42.07 1.15
CA LYS A 333 -52.26 42.62 1.63
C LYS A 333 -53.08 43.24 0.50
N ALA A 334 -52.43 43.96 -0.41
CA ALA A 334 -53.10 44.61 -1.54
C ALA A 334 -53.46 43.64 -2.68
N ASN A 335 -52.62 42.63 -2.94
CA ASN A 335 -52.84 41.62 -3.97
C ASN A 335 -52.31 40.25 -3.51
N PRO A 336 -53.14 39.44 -2.81
CA PRO A 336 -52.72 38.15 -2.30
C PRO A 336 -52.37 37.16 -3.42
N PRO A 337 -51.33 36.33 -3.26
CA PRO A 337 -51.00 35.28 -4.22
C PRO A 337 -52.18 34.32 -4.48
N ALA A 338 -52.27 33.77 -5.70
CA ALA A 338 -53.37 32.90 -6.14
C ALA A 338 -53.59 31.66 -5.24
N ARG A 339 -52.60 31.20 -4.49
CA ARG A 339 -52.76 30.11 -3.52
C ARG A 339 -53.69 30.46 -2.35
N TYR A 340 -53.90 31.74 -2.05
CA TYR A 340 -54.83 32.21 -1.02
C TYR A 340 -56.24 32.47 -1.55
N SER A 341 -56.46 32.46 -2.87
CA SER A 341 -57.76 32.78 -3.48
C SER A 341 -58.82 31.68 -3.34
N ARG A 342 -58.43 30.46 -2.89
CA ARG A 342 -59.36 29.34 -2.65
C ARG A 342 -60.06 29.40 -1.28
N ARG A 343 -59.74 30.38 -0.43
CA ARG A 343 -60.35 30.54 0.90
C ARG A 343 -61.57 31.47 0.83
N ILE A 344 -62.54 31.24 1.72
CA ILE A 344 -63.71 32.11 1.88
C ILE A 344 -63.28 33.30 2.75
N GLY A 345 -63.16 34.49 2.15
CA GLY A 345 -62.76 35.73 2.83
C GLY A 345 -61.30 36.13 2.61
N PRO A 346 -60.91 37.37 2.94
CA PRO A 346 -59.53 37.84 2.82
C PRO A 346 -58.61 37.03 3.76
N PRO A 347 -57.38 36.68 3.34
CA PRO A 347 -56.45 35.94 4.18
C PRO A 347 -56.09 36.74 5.42
N ALA A 348 -55.95 36.06 6.57
CA ALA A 348 -55.47 36.69 7.79
C ALA A 348 -54.05 37.23 7.59
N GLU A 349 -53.72 38.36 8.23
CA GLU A 349 -52.40 38.96 8.12
C GLU A 349 -51.28 38.00 8.56
N ASP A 350 -51.55 37.19 9.59
CA ASP A 350 -50.59 36.20 10.09
C ASP A 350 -50.36 35.05 9.10
N ASP A 351 -51.38 34.66 8.32
CA ASP A 351 -51.24 33.64 7.26
C ASP A 351 -50.42 34.15 6.06
N LEU A 352 -50.54 35.44 5.75
CA LEU A 352 -49.72 36.10 4.73
C LEU A 352 -48.28 36.24 5.21
N ARG A 353 -48.08 36.64 6.47
CA ARG A 353 -46.75 36.74 7.10
C ARG A 353 -46.05 35.38 7.07
N GLN A 354 -46.69 34.33 7.59
CA GLN A 354 -46.12 32.99 7.63
C GLN A 354 -45.73 32.49 6.23
N GLY A 355 -46.59 32.71 5.21
CA GLY A 355 -46.26 32.29 3.85
C GLY A 355 -45.17 33.10 3.16
N ILE A 356 -44.89 34.33 3.59
CA ILE A 356 -43.70 35.10 3.14
C ILE A 356 -42.45 34.54 3.83
N GLU A 357 -42.56 34.21 5.10
CA GLU A 357 -41.47 33.66 5.92
C GLU A 357 -41.04 32.27 5.43
N ASP A 358 -42.00 31.38 5.14
CA ASP A 358 -41.73 30.05 4.58
C ASP A 358 -40.99 30.14 3.22
N LEU A 359 -41.35 31.12 2.39
CA LEU A 359 -40.68 31.35 1.11
C LEU A 359 -39.29 31.97 1.31
N ALA A 360 -39.13 32.92 2.22
CA ALA A 360 -37.82 33.48 2.57
C ALA A 360 -36.87 32.38 3.07
N ASP A 361 -37.39 31.45 3.85
CA ASP A 361 -36.66 30.29 4.36
C ASP A 361 -36.29 29.31 3.24
N GLN A 362 -37.21 28.97 2.32
CA GLN A 362 -36.92 28.14 1.16
C GLN A 362 -35.84 28.75 0.25
N LEU A 363 -35.89 30.06 0.04
CA LEU A 363 -34.86 30.81 -0.69
C LEU A 363 -33.51 30.74 0.02
N PHE A 364 -33.51 30.99 1.33
CA PHE A 364 -32.30 31.00 2.13
C PHE A 364 -31.65 29.61 2.18
N GLU A 365 -32.42 28.54 2.34
CA GLU A 365 -31.93 27.15 2.34
C GLU A 365 -31.42 26.71 0.96
N GLY A 366 -32.03 27.21 -0.13
CA GLY A 366 -31.51 27.04 -1.48
C GLY A 366 -30.16 27.74 -1.73
N ILE A 367 -29.90 28.84 -1.02
CA ILE A 367 -28.63 29.58 -1.07
C ILE A 367 -27.57 28.95 -0.15
N VAL A 368 -27.98 28.52 1.04
CA VAL A 368 -27.10 28.13 2.15
C VAL A 368 -27.38 26.69 2.56
N LYS A 369 -26.76 25.75 1.85
CA LYS A 369 -26.62 24.38 2.33
C LYS A 369 -25.25 24.18 2.95
N LEU A 370 -25.21 24.03 4.27
CA LEU A 370 -24.03 23.61 5.01
C LEU A 370 -23.92 22.09 4.92
N ASP A 371 -23.01 21.59 4.10
CA ASP A 371 -22.58 20.20 4.23
C ASP A 371 -21.62 20.12 5.43
N GLY A 372 -21.68 19.03 6.21
CA GLY A 372 -20.84 18.84 7.40
C GLY A 372 -19.33 18.89 7.09
N PRO A 373 -18.48 18.94 8.12
CA PRO A 373 -17.03 19.01 7.92
C PRO A 373 -16.57 17.65 7.40
N ASP A 374 -16.11 17.60 6.15
CA ASP A 374 -15.63 16.37 5.52
C ASP A 374 -14.14 16.54 5.20
N VAL A 375 -13.32 16.14 6.18
CA VAL A 375 -11.87 16.00 6.02
C VAL A 375 -11.58 14.52 5.95
N ASN A 376 -10.95 14.10 4.86
CA ASN A 376 -10.61 12.71 4.61
C ASN A 376 -9.16 12.61 4.16
N VAL A 377 -8.42 11.72 4.80
CA VAL A 377 -7.03 11.40 4.49
C VAL A 377 -6.96 9.96 4.03
N VAL A 378 -6.41 9.76 2.84
CA VAL A 378 -6.17 8.42 2.30
C VAL A 378 -4.68 8.19 2.15
N TYR A 379 -4.19 7.12 2.77
CA TYR A 379 -2.83 6.63 2.60
C TYR A 379 -2.79 5.49 1.59
N LYS A 380 -1.82 5.51 0.68
CA LYS A 380 -1.62 4.45 -0.31
C LYS A 380 -0.15 4.04 -0.31
N GLU A 381 0.11 2.76 -0.49
CA GLU A 381 1.47 2.25 -0.60
C GLU A 381 2.05 2.52 -1.99
N ILE A 382 3.38 2.52 -2.08
CA ILE A 382 4.08 2.57 -3.37
C ILE A 382 3.83 1.24 -4.10
N ALA A 383 3.57 1.30 -5.40
CA ALA A 383 3.38 0.12 -6.23
C ALA A 383 4.72 -0.41 -6.78
N LEU A 384 4.77 -1.68 -7.17
CA LEU A 384 5.96 -2.27 -7.79
C LEU A 384 6.30 -1.58 -9.11
N GLU A 385 5.27 -1.21 -9.87
CA GLU A 385 5.36 -0.55 -11.17
C GLU A 385 6.03 0.82 -11.05
N ASP A 386 5.84 1.52 -9.93
CA ASP A 386 6.47 2.81 -9.67
C ASP A 386 7.99 2.67 -9.58
N LEU A 387 8.50 1.55 -9.09
CA LEU A 387 9.94 1.29 -8.97
C LEU A 387 10.63 0.98 -10.30
N ARG A 388 9.85 0.78 -11.37
CA ARG A 388 10.39 0.64 -12.73
C ARG A 388 10.57 1.98 -13.44
N ASP A 389 9.95 3.04 -12.92
CA ASP A 389 10.00 4.38 -13.49
C ASP A 389 11.20 5.18 -12.92
N GLU A 390 12.16 5.51 -13.79
CA GLU A 390 13.34 6.28 -13.37
C GLU A 390 13.00 7.73 -12.99
N GLU A 391 11.97 8.35 -13.59
CA GLU A 391 11.50 9.70 -13.23
C GLU A 391 10.95 9.69 -11.79
N PHE A 392 10.20 8.64 -11.45
CA PHE A 392 9.70 8.41 -10.09
C PHE A 392 10.85 8.23 -9.09
N LEU A 393 11.82 7.34 -9.37
CA LEU A 393 12.94 7.07 -8.46
C LEU A 393 13.79 8.33 -8.21
N ASN A 394 14.06 9.13 -9.24
CA ASN A 394 14.81 10.37 -9.11
C ASN A 394 14.05 11.38 -8.22
N THR A 395 12.75 11.53 -8.44
CA THR A 395 11.92 12.41 -7.62
C THR A 395 11.87 11.91 -6.16
N LEU A 396 11.70 10.62 -5.95
CA LEU A 396 11.66 10.00 -4.63
C LEU A 396 12.97 10.22 -3.87
N ARG A 397 14.11 10.09 -4.55
CA ARG A 397 15.43 10.37 -3.97
C ARG A 397 15.53 11.82 -3.48
N GLU A 398 15.09 12.78 -4.28
CA GLU A 398 15.07 14.20 -3.89
C GLU A 398 14.12 14.47 -2.72
N VAL A 399 12.96 13.80 -2.68
CA VAL A 399 12.03 13.87 -1.56
C VAL A 399 12.68 13.38 -0.27
N MET A 400 13.29 12.19 -0.31
CA MET A 400 13.95 11.60 0.85
C MET A 400 15.14 12.45 1.32
N LYS A 401 15.89 13.05 0.39
CA LYS A 401 16.97 13.99 0.68
C LYS A 401 16.45 15.24 1.41
N LYS A 402 15.38 15.86 0.91
CA LYS A 402 14.74 17.02 1.55
C LYS A 402 14.19 16.70 2.93
N GLY A 403 13.69 15.48 3.11
CA GLY A 403 13.27 14.97 4.41
C GLY A 403 14.41 14.54 5.33
N GLY A 404 15.68 14.82 5.02
CA GLY A 404 16.80 14.59 5.92
C GLY A 404 17.32 13.15 5.98
N VAL A 405 17.05 12.33 4.97
CA VAL A 405 17.72 11.02 4.82
C VAL A 405 19.17 11.25 4.38
N SER A 406 20.12 10.62 5.06
CA SER A 406 21.55 10.81 4.78
C SER A 406 21.96 10.33 3.38
N GLU A 407 22.93 10.98 2.73
CA GLU A 407 23.41 10.54 1.40
C GLU A 407 23.96 9.11 1.40
N LYS A 408 24.53 8.67 2.54
CA LYS A 408 24.98 7.27 2.73
C LYS A 408 23.80 6.30 2.71
N GLU A 409 22.69 6.65 3.36
CA GLU A 409 21.45 5.87 3.28
C GLU A 409 20.86 5.91 1.88
N LEU A 410 20.74 7.08 1.24
CA LEU A 410 20.22 7.20 -0.12
C LEU A 410 21.03 6.37 -1.11
N SER A 411 22.36 6.41 -1.02
CA SER A 411 23.22 5.60 -1.88
C SER A 411 23.01 4.10 -1.65
N ARG A 412 22.77 3.65 -0.42
CA ARG A 412 22.44 2.23 -0.15
C ARG A 412 21.04 1.85 -0.64
N LEU A 413 20.06 2.73 -0.47
CA LEU A 413 18.66 2.49 -0.83
C LEU A 413 18.44 2.47 -2.34
N PHE A 414 19.17 3.33 -3.07
CA PHE A 414 19.09 3.48 -4.52
C PHE A 414 20.26 2.79 -5.25
N GLN A 415 21.15 2.09 -4.53
CA GLN A 415 22.14 1.24 -5.16
C GLN A 415 21.40 0.19 -5.98
N ARG A 416 21.57 0.23 -7.30
CA ARG A 416 21.15 -0.89 -8.15
C ARG A 416 21.83 -2.13 -7.58
N GLY A 417 21.06 -3.17 -7.27
CA GLY A 417 21.59 -4.46 -6.84
C GLY A 417 22.61 -4.97 -7.86
N THR A 418 23.88 -4.65 -7.65
CA THR A 418 25.00 -5.22 -8.40
C THR A 418 25.34 -6.55 -7.73
N ALA A 419 24.51 -7.53 -8.05
CA ALA A 419 24.73 -8.97 -7.98
C ALA A 419 23.54 -9.55 -8.75
N VAL A 420 23.44 -9.47 -10.07
CA VAL A 420 24.33 -10.08 -11.06
C VAL A 420 24.22 -9.27 -12.36
N ALA A 421 25.28 -8.55 -12.72
CA ALA A 421 25.48 -8.04 -14.08
C ALA A 421 26.99 -8.06 -14.38
N GLU A 422 27.61 -9.22 -14.18
CA GLU A 422 28.88 -9.51 -14.83
C GLU A 422 28.63 -10.50 -15.97
N LYS A 423 28.70 -9.95 -17.18
CA LYS A 423 28.97 -10.61 -18.47
C LYS A 423 28.05 -11.77 -18.87
N GLY A 424 26.95 -11.40 -19.51
CA GLY A 424 26.30 -12.20 -20.53
C GLY A 424 25.82 -11.29 -21.64
N SER A 425 26.71 -10.93 -22.57
CA SER A 425 26.32 -10.31 -23.84
C SER A 425 25.31 -11.22 -24.53
N PHE A 426 24.04 -10.82 -24.54
CA PHE A 426 23.04 -11.38 -25.45
C PHE A 426 23.44 -10.97 -26.87
N ASN A 427 24.22 -11.81 -27.52
CA ASN A 427 24.42 -11.76 -28.96
C ASN A 427 23.23 -12.49 -29.58
N ILE A 428 22.17 -11.76 -29.91
CA ILE A 428 21.11 -12.26 -30.78
C ILE A 428 21.47 -11.82 -32.19
N GLY A 429 22.08 -12.73 -32.93
CA GLY A 429 22.40 -12.60 -34.34
C GLY A 429 22.83 -13.97 -34.84
N GLY A 430 21.87 -14.75 -35.31
CA GLY A 430 22.10 -16.07 -35.89
C GLY A 430 22.81 -15.97 -37.24
N ASP A 431 23.67 -16.96 -37.49
CA ASP A 431 24.15 -17.28 -38.83
C ASP A 431 22.98 -17.66 -39.74
N SER A 432 22.93 -17.09 -40.95
CA SER A 432 23.09 -17.83 -42.22
C SER A 432 22.52 -17.06 -43.41
N ALA A 433 23.40 -16.41 -44.18
CA ALA A 433 23.41 -16.31 -45.66
C ALA A 433 24.67 -15.55 -46.10
#